data_AF-B7PED9-F1
#
_entry.id   AF-B7PED9-F1
#
_cell.length_a   1.000
_cell.length_b   1.000
_cell.length_c   1.000
_cell.angle_alpha   90.00
_cell.angle_beta   90.00
_cell.angle_gamma   90.00
#
_symmetry.space_group_name_H-M   'P 1'
#
loop_
_entity.id
_entity.type
_entity.pdbx_description
1 polymer ?
#
loop_
_entity_poly.entity_id
_entity_poly.type
_entity_poly.pdbx_seq_one_letter_code
_entity_poly.pdbx_strand_id
1 'polypeptide(L)'
;MSACSEEEFLGCGRGGRGALLLAALQKQTRRPGTGGSGDSSGDATVTSVVAPLPTDGTPVTVQVKFVKVTPPSQCVHLYNVLFKKVMHCLQLTQIGRNYFDHKGKILIPQHKLEVWPGYVQSVGEFEGGLLLNCDASFRVLRTVTARDVLYDVFNAYRQEYKTKALQAIVGNIVLTRYNNKTYRVDDISWDLKPTSTFTYHTGEEIAYMDYYKRIYNIDIQDTEQPLLLHRDKPRRDAPIISG
;
A
#
# COMPACT_ATOMS: atom_id res chain seq x y z
N MET A 1 39.52 5.70 21.13
CA MET A 1 38.37 6.63 20.96
C MET A 1 38.51 7.25 19.58
N SER A 2 37.83 6.68 18.58
CA SER A 2 37.81 7.20 17.22
C SER A 2 36.52 7.98 17.04
N ALA A 3 36.63 9.24 16.63
CA ALA A 3 35.50 10.09 16.33
C ALA A 3 34.71 9.48 15.15
N CYS A 4 33.42 9.27 15.37
CA CYS A 4 32.45 8.88 14.35
C CYS A 4 32.24 10.10 13.47
N SER A 5 32.72 10.05 12.23
CA SER A 5 32.42 11.04 11.19
C SER A 5 30.91 11.12 10.97
N GLU A 6 30.37 12.34 11.03
CA GLU A 6 29.00 12.65 10.63
C GLU A 6 28.84 12.34 9.13
N GLU A 7 28.34 11.15 8.81
CA GLU A 7 27.81 10.89 7.48
C GLU A 7 26.50 11.66 7.32
N GLU A 8 26.48 12.58 6.37
CA GLU A 8 25.28 13.29 5.94
C GLU A 8 24.19 12.27 5.58
N PHE A 9 23.10 12.28 6.35
CA PHE A 9 21.94 11.44 6.13
C PHE A 9 21.27 11.84 4.79
N LEU A 10 21.68 11.19 3.70
CA LEU A 10 21.08 11.33 2.38
C LEU A 10 19.61 10.92 2.46
N GLY A 11 18.75 11.93 2.52
CA GLY A 11 17.32 11.79 2.74
C GLY A 11 16.65 10.76 1.81
N CYS A 12 15.89 9.87 2.41
CA CYS A 12 15.06 8.91 1.69
C CYS A 12 13.86 9.62 1.03
N GLY A 13 14.06 10.07 -0.21
CA GLY A 13 13.03 10.60 -1.10
C GLY A 13 13.46 10.52 -2.56
N ARG A 14 12.58 10.05 -3.45
CA ARG A 14 12.82 10.07 -4.90
C ARG A 14 12.86 11.53 -5.38
N GLY A 15 14.07 12.02 -5.65
CA GLY A 15 14.35 13.35 -6.18
C GLY A 15 14.47 14.41 -5.08
N GLY A 16 15.51 15.25 -5.15
CA GLY A 16 15.89 16.30 -4.19
C GLY A 16 14.87 17.44 -3.98
N ARG A 17 13.57 17.18 -4.18
CA ARG A 17 12.44 18.10 -4.03
C ARG A 17 12.25 18.57 -2.58
N GLY A 18 12.63 17.74 -1.60
CA GLY A 18 12.60 18.11 -0.19
C GLY A 18 13.73 19.06 0.23
N ALA A 19 14.85 19.09 -0.50
CA ALA A 19 16.04 19.83 -0.10
C ALA A 19 15.86 21.35 -0.18
N LEU A 20 15.16 21.85 -1.20
CA LEU A 20 14.89 23.29 -1.34
C LEU A 20 13.94 23.80 -0.25
N LEU A 21 12.91 23.01 0.08
CA LEU A 21 12.01 23.33 1.19
C LEU A 21 12.73 23.23 2.54
N LEU A 22 13.56 22.20 2.73
CA LEU A 22 14.36 22.04 3.94
C LEU A 22 15.35 23.22 4.11
N ALA A 23 16.04 23.62 3.05
CA ALA A 23 16.95 24.76 3.05
C ALA A 23 16.21 26.09 3.28
N ALA A 24 15.00 26.26 2.74
CA ALA A 24 14.16 27.42 2.99
C ALA A 24 13.65 27.47 4.44
N LEU A 25 13.33 26.32 5.03
CA LEU A 25 12.92 26.18 6.43
C LEU A 25 14.10 26.35 7.41
N GLN A 26 15.29 25.87 7.06
CA GLN A 26 16.51 26.01 7.88
C GLN A 26 16.97 27.47 8.02
N LYS A 27 16.64 28.33 7.04
CA LYS A 27 16.89 29.78 7.09
C LYS A 27 15.89 30.55 7.96
N GLN A 28 14.87 29.91 8.52
CA GLN A 28 14.00 30.55 9.50
C GLN A 28 14.74 30.68 10.84
N THR A 29 15.10 31.90 11.22
CA THR A 29 15.55 32.22 12.58
C THR A 29 14.45 31.86 13.58
N ARG A 30 14.59 30.72 14.26
CA ARG A 30 13.79 30.40 15.45
C ARG A 30 14.07 31.47 16.50
N ARG A 31 13.05 32.23 16.91
CA ARG A 31 13.18 33.13 18.07
C ARG A 31 13.44 32.29 19.33
N PRO A 32 14.46 32.61 20.16
CA PRO A 32 14.62 31.99 21.46
C PRO A 32 13.46 32.42 22.36
N GLY A 33 13.04 31.50 23.23
CA GLY A 33 11.74 31.54 23.89
C GLY A 33 11.38 32.81 24.65
N THR A 34 10.08 33.08 24.70
CA THR A 34 9.46 33.96 25.68
C THR A 34 8.23 33.25 26.24
N GLY A 35 8.34 32.80 27.48
CA GLY A 35 7.17 32.60 28.33
C GLY A 35 6.56 33.98 28.64
N GLY A 36 5.24 34.06 28.66
CA GLY A 36 4.52 35.28 28.99
C GLY A 36 3.27 35.47 28.14
N SER A 37 2.13 35.36 28.80
CA SER A 37 0.79 35.73 28.36
C SER A 37 0.74 37.11 27.67
N GLY A 38 0.09 37.18 26.51
CA GLY A 38 -0.22 38.44 25.85
C GLY A 38 -0.70 38.22 24.43
N ASP A 39 -1.97 38.56 24.18
CA ASP A 39 -2.56 38.70 22.85
C ASP A 39 -1.68 39.61 21.99
N SER A 40 -1.19 39.10 20.85
CA SER A 40 -0.63 39.95 19.80
C SER A 40 -0.74 39.26 18.46
N SER A 41 -1.52 39.88 17.58
CA SER A 41 -1.68 39.61 16.15
C SER A 41 -0.33 39.82 15.44
N GLY A 42 0.54 38.81 15.50
CA GLY A 42 1.85 38.82 14.86
C GLY A 42 1.76 38.26 13.45
N ASP A 43 2.12 39.08 12.47
CA ASP A 43 2.20 38.71 11.06
C ASP A 43 3.15 37.52 10.86
N ALA A 44 2.58 36.33 10.70
CA ALA A 44 3.36 35.10 10.67
C ALA A 44 4.23 35.08 9.41
N THR A 45 5.56 35.05 9.60
CA THR A 45 6.56 35.07 8.52
C THR A 45 6.22 34.02 7.46
N VAL A 46 5.75 34.47 6.30
CA VAL A 46 5.42 33.60 5.17
C VAL A 46 6.67 33.41 4.33
N THR A 47 7.15 32.18 4.22
CA THR A 47 8.24 31.83 3.30
C THR A 47 7.63 31.47 1.96
N SER A 48 7.82 32.32 0.94
CA SER A 48 7.40 32.03 -0.43
C SER A 48 8.55 31.42 -1.23
N VAL A 49 8.28 30.34 -1.94
CA VAL A 49 9.22 29.68 -2.87
C VAL A 49 8.49 29.48 -4.19
N VAL A 50 9.09 29.93 -5.29
CA VAL A 50 8.57 29.67 -6.64
C VAL A 50 9.22 28.40 -7.18
N ALA A 51 8.40 27.46 -7.65
CA ALA A 51 8.86 26.22 -8.26
C ALA A 51 8.04 25.92 -9.53
N PRO A 52 8.68 25.43 -10.61
CA PRO A 52 7.96 25.02 -11.82
C PRO A 52 7.16 23.74 -11.58
N LEU A 53 5.92 23.69 -12.07
CA LEU A 53 5.07 22.52 -11.98
C LEU A 53 5.59 21.42 -12.94
N PRO A 54 5.76 20.15 -12.51
CA PRO A 54 6.35 19.11 -13.35
C PRO A 54 5.51 18.70 -14.57
N THR A 55 4.22 19.03 -14.59
CA THR A 55 3.31 18.67 -15.69
C THR A 55 3.49 19.60 -16.89
N ASP A 56 3.51 20.91 -16.65
CA ASP A 56 3.39 21.91 -17.73
C ASP A 56 4.45 23.04 -17.64
N GLY A 57 5.38 22.96 -16.68
CA GLY A 57 6.46 23.95 -16.51
C GLY A 57 6.01 25.31 -15.97
N THR A 58 4.72 25.46 -15.65
CA THR A 58 4.15 26.71 -15.14
C THR A 58 4.74 27.07 -13.76
N PRO A 59 5.14 28.33 -13.53
CA PRO A 59 5.69 28.73 -12.24
C PRO A 59 4.57 28.77 -11.18
N VAL A 60 4.73 28.01 -10.11
CA VAL A 60 3.82 27.97 -8.97
C VAL A 60 4.51 28.54 -7.74
N THR A 61 3.82 29.46 -7.07
CA THR A 61 4.29 30.05 -5.81
C THR A 61 3.75 29.24 -4.63
N VAL A 62 4.64 28.58 -3.90
CA VAL A 62 4.35 27.87 -2.65
C VAL A 62 4.61 28.81 -1.49
N GLN A 63 3.59 29.04 -0.67
CA GLN A 63 3.71 29.86 0.54
C GLN A 63 3.63 28.97 1.77
N VAL A 64 4.68 28.98 2.59
CA VAL A 64 4.76 28.23 3.85
C VAL A 64 4.62 29.22 4.98
N LYS A 65 3.48 29.15 5.67
CA LYS A 65 3.18 29.97 6.84
C LYS A 65 3.23 29.10 8.08
N PHE A 66 3.95 29.55 9.09
CA PHE A 66 3.84 28.93 10.41
C PHE A 66 2.43 29.16 10.96
N VAL A 67 1.74 28.07 11.31
CA VAL A 67 0.37 28.12 11.85
C VAL A 67 0.39 27.95 13.36
N LYS A 68 0.91 26.82 13.84
CA LYS A 68 0.98 26.50 15.27
C LYS A 68 1.99 25.38 15.54
N VAL A 69 2.46 25.30 16.78
CA VAL A 69 3.08 24.08 17.31
C VAL A 69 1.98 23.16 17.84
N THR A 70 1.98 21.91 17.38
CA THR A 70 1.00 20.90 17.77
C THR A 70 1.68 19.86 18.66
N PRO A 71 1.08 19.44 19.79
CA PRO A 71 1.68 18.42 20.64
C PRO A 71 1.76 17.06 19.91
N PRO A 72 2.73 16.19 20.24
CA PRO A 72 2.92 14.90 19.57
C PRO A 72 1.66 14.01 19.57
N SER A 73 0.84 14.12 20.61
CA SER A 73 -0.45 13.44 20.76
C SER A 73 -1.44 13.71 19.63
N GLN A 74 -1.46 14.94 19.11
CA GLN A 74 -2.32 15.32 17.99
C GLN A 74 -1.70 14.97 16.63
N CYS A 75 -0.47 14.43 16.61
CA CYS A 75 0.28 14.10 15.40
C CYS A 75 0.28 12.59 15.08
N VAL A 76 -0.62 11.78 15.66
CA VAL A 76 -0.68 10.32 15.43
C VAL A 76 -0.69 9.96 13.93
N HIS A 77 -1.41 10.73 13.11
CA HIS A 77 -1.44 10.51 11.66
C HIS A 77 -0.04 10.67 11.01
N LEU A 78 0.72 11.69 11.41
CA LEU A 78 2.09 11.91 10.94
C LEU A 78 2.97 10.71 11.26
N TYR A 79 2.88 10.18 12.48
CA TYR A 79 3.63 9.00 12.88
C TYR A 79 3.22 7.75 12.09
N ASN A 80 1.92 7.54 11.83
CA ASN A 80 1.47 6.44 10.98
C ASN A 80 2.06 6.53 9.57
N VAL A 81 2.13 7.73 8.98
CA VAL A 81 2.77 7.95 7.68
C VAL A 81 4.28 7.72 7.74
N LEU A 82 4.93 8.16 8.82
CA LEU A 82 6.36 7.94 9.06
C LEU A 82 6.68 6.45 9.14
N PHE A 83 5.98 5.70 10.00
CA PHE A 83 6.22 4.26 10.15
C PHE A 83 5.85 3.48 8.89
N LYS A 84 4.85 3.91 8.12
CA LYS A 84 4.62 3.34 6.79
C LYS A 84 5.82 3.51 5.86
N LYS A 85 6.51 4.67 5.89
CA LYS A 85 7.76 4.86 5.14
C LYS A 85 8.89 3.98 5.67
N VAL A 86 9.04 3.86 6.99
CA VAL A 86 10.03 2.96 7.61
C VAL A 86 9.83 1.52 7.15
N MET A 87 8.59 1.00 7.22
CA MET A 87 8.28 -0.35 6.78
C MET A 87 8.55 -0.57 5.28
N HIS A 88 8.34 0.46 4.45
CA HIS A 88 8.71 0.42 3.03
C HIS A 88 10.25 0.41 2.83
N CYS A 89 11.01 1.17 3.62
CA CYS A 89 12.48 1.14 3.60
C CYS A 89 13.03 -0.23 4.01
N LEU A 90 12.36 -0.91 4.95
CA LEU A 90 12.67 -2.29 5.34
C LEU A 90 12.24 -3.34 4.29
N GLN A 91 11.71 -2.90 3.14
CA GLN A 91 11.24 -3.76 2.05
C GLN A 91 10.12 -4.74 2.45
N LEU A 92 9.38 -4.41 3.51
CA LEU A 92 8.23 -5.21 3.93
C LEU A 92 7.02 -4.90 3.05
N THR A 93 6.25 -5.94 2.74
CA THR A 93 5.05 -5.84 1.93
C THR A 93 3.84 -5.58 2.81
N GLN A 94 3.08 -4.53 2.50
CA GLN A 94 1.83 -4.24 3.19
C GLN A 94 0.72 -5.21 2.73
N ILE A 95 0.16 -5.97 3.66
CA ILE A 95 -1.06 -6.76 3.44
C ILE A 95 -2.12 -6.30 4.45
N GLY A 96 -3.16 -5.63 3.94
CA GLY A 96 -4.14 -4.98 4.79
C GLY A 96 -3.51 -3.85 5.61
N ARG A 97 -3.53 -3.97 6.95
CA ARG A 97 -2.94 -2.99 7.88
C ARG A 97 -1.55 -3.37 8.40
N ASN A 98 -1.08 -4.58 8.08
CA ASN A 98 0.14 -5.16 8.64
C ASN A 98 1.21 -5.29 7.55
N TYR A 99 2.45 -5.49 7.96
CA TYR A 99 3.61 -5.57 7.08
C TYR A 99 4.31 -6.91 7.27
N PHE A 100 4.58 -7.59 6.15
CA PHE A 100 5.16 -8.93 6.15
C PHE A 100 6.36 -9.01 5.21
N ASP A 101 7.36 -9.79 5.59
CA ASP A 101 8.51 -10.10 4.75
C ASP A 101 8.16 -11.29 3.84
N HIS A 102 7.97 -11.00 2.55
CA HIS A 102 7.78 -12.03 1.55
C HIS A 102 9.08 -12.76 1.18
N LYS A 103 10.23 -12.08 1.26
CA LYS A 103 11.53 -12.63 0.86
C LYS A 103 12.03 -13.64 1.89
N GLY A 104 11.83 -13.35 3.17
CA GLY A 104 12.10 -14.24 4.31
C GLY A 104 11.00 -15.29 4.57
N LYS A 105 10.22 -15.68 3.55
CA LYS A 105 9.15 -16.69 3.73
C LYS A 105 9.72 -18.05 4.12
N ILE A 106 9.05 -18.69 5.07
CA ILE A 106 9.37 -20.05 5.54
C ILE A 106 8.39 -21.01 4.87
N LEU A 107 8.91 -21.97 4.11
CA LEU A 107 8.09 -22.98 3.44
C LEU A 107 7.82 -24.16 4.39
N ILE A 108 6.59 -24.67 4.39
CA ILE A 108 6.17 -25.89 5.07
C ILE A 108 5.59 -26.83 4.00
N PRO A 109 6.47 -27.53 3.24
CA PRO A 109 6.04 -28.30 2.06
C PRO A 109 5.07 -29.43 2.39
N GLN A 110 5.24 -30.07 3.56
CA GLN A 110 4.41 -31.19 4.02
C GLN A 110 2.92 -30.83 4.11
N HIS A 111 2.60 -29.55 4.34
CA HIS A 111 1.22 -29.06 4.46
C HIS A 111 0.81 -28.13 3.32
N LYS A 112 1.64 -27.97 2.28
CA LYS A 112 1.43 -27.00 1.19
C LYS A 112 1.19 -25.57 1.72
N LEU A 113 1.96 -25.17 2.72
CA LEU A 113 1.88 -23.86 3.35
C LEU A 113 3.21 -23.09 3.23
N GLU A 114 3.10 -21.77 3.29
CA GLU A 114 4.22 -20.87 3.52
C GLU A 114 3.83 -19.84 4.58
N VAL A 115 4.80 -19.42 5.38
CA VAL A 115 4.62 -18.50 6.48
C VAL A 115 5.48 -17.28 6.21
N TRP A 116 4.85 -16.09 6.20
CA TRP A 116 5.57 -14.83 6.08
C TRP A 116 5.64 -14.17 7.46
N PRO A 117 6.84 -14.01 8.03
CA PRO A 117 7.02 -13.26 9.26
C PRO A 117 6.75 -11.78 9.01
N GLY A 118 6.33 -11.06 10.03
CA GLY A 118 5.97 -9.66 9.91
C GLY A 118 5.66 -9.01 11.24
N TYR A 119 5.17 -7.78 11.15
CA TYR A 119 4.90 -6.95 12.31
C TYR A 119 3.51 -6.32 12.23
N VAL A 120 2.84 -6.29 13.37
CA VAL A 120 1.67 -5.45 13.62
C VAL A 120 2.16 -4.19 14.31
N GLN A 121 1.83 -3.04 13.74
CA GLN A 121 2.20 -1.75 14.32
C GLN A 121 0.97 -0.89 14.57
N SER A 122 0.95 -0.18 15.69
CA SER A 122 -0.03 0.85 15.96
C SER A 122 0.56 1.96 16.82
N VAL A 123 0.37 3.20 16.42
CA VAL A 123 0.73 4.37 17.22
C VAL A 123 -0.52 4.88 17.94
N GLY A 124 -0.41 5.12 19.24
CA GLY A 124 -1.50 5.65 20.06
C GLY A 124 -0.98 6.47 21.24
N GLU A 125 -1.81 7.39 21.71
CA GLU A 125 -1.58 8.11 22.96
C GLU A 125 -2.19 7.32 24.12
N PHE A 126 -1.40 7.12 25.17
CA PHE A 126 -1.80 6.47 26.41
C PHE A 126 -1.38 7.33 27.61
N GLU A 127 -1.67 6.88 28.82
CA GLU A 127 -1.37 7.63 30.06
C GLU A 127 0.12 8.00 30.21
N GLY A 128 1.02 7.26 29.57
CA GLY A 128 2.47 7.54 29.50
C GLY A 128 2.94 8.36 28.28
N GLY A 129 2.01 8.90 27.49
CA GLY A 129 2.29 9.64 26.26
C GLY A 129 2.13 8.82 24.98
N LEU A 130 2.81 9.25 23.92
CA LEU A 130 2.71 8.61 22.60
C LEU A 130 3.56 7.35 22.56
N LEU A 131 2.91 6.21 22.35
CA LEU A 131 3.56 4.89 22.32
C LEU A 131 3.39 4.23 20.94
N LEU A 132 4.41 3.47 20.56
CA LEU A 132 4.37 2.56 19.43
C LEU A 132 4.18 1.14 19.96
N ASN A 133 3.06 0.52 19.60
CA ASN A 133 2.91 -0.92 19.71
C ASN A 133 3.57 -1.58 18.49
N CYS A 134 4.44 -2.55 18.73
CA CYS A 134 5.07 -3.36 17.70
C CYS A 134 5.06 -4.81 18.17
N ASP A 135 4.31 -5.66 17.47
CA ASP A 135 4.16 -7.08 17.81
C ASP A 135 4.52 -7.96 16.62
N ALA A 136 5.10 -9.12 16.90
CA ALA A 136 5.45 -10.11 15.89
C ALA A 136 4.17 -10.79 15.38
N SER A 137 4.03 -10.90 14.07
CA SER A 137 2.86 -11.50 13.45
C SER A 137 3.26 -12.36 12.26
N PHE A 138 2.48 -13.41 12.01
CA PHE A 138 2.78 -14.38 10.96
C PHE A 138 1.58 -14.50 10.02
N ARG A 139 1.84 -14.33 8.72
CA ARG A 139 0.83 -14.57 7.68
C ARG A 139 1.04 -15.95 7.10
N VAL A 140 0.09 -16.86 7.37
CA VAL A 140 0.08 -18.20 6.79
C VAL A 140 -0.67 -18.19 5.47
N LEU A 141 -0.05 -18.70 4.41
CA LEU A 141 -0.60 -18.77 3.06
C LEU A 141 -0.49 -20.19 2.53
N ARG A 142 -1.44 -20.60 1.69
CA ARG A 142 -1.34 -21.85 0.94
C ARG A 142 -0.40 -21.65 -0.25
N THR A 143 0.41 -22.65 -0.56
CA THR A 143 1.19 -22.71 -1.80
C THR A 143 0.35 -23.17 -2.99
N VAL A 144 -0.82 -23.76 -2.72
CA VAL A 144 -1.81 -24.20 -3.70
C VAL A 144 -2.49 -22.99 -4.35
N THR A 145 -2.59 -22.98 -5.68
CA THR A 145 -3.27 -21.92 -6.43
C THR A 145 -4.78 -22.15 -6.48
N ALA A 146 -5.56 -21.09 -6.75
CA ALA A 146 -6.99 -21.23 -6.98
C ALA A 146 -7.30 -22.17 -8.15
N ARG A 147 -6.45 -22.15 -9.20
CA ARG A 147 -6.54 -23.08 -10.33
C ARG A 147 -6.40 -24.53 -9.88
N ASP A 148 -5.40 -24.84 -9.04
CA ASP A 148 -5.20 -26.21 -8.55
C ASP A 148 -6.43 -26.71 -7.77
N VAL A 149 -7.03 -25.84 -6.94
CA VAL A 149 -8.26 -26.16 -6.21
C VAL A 149 -9.41 -26.47 -7.19
N LEU A 150 -9.57 -25.69 -8.26
CA LEU A 150 -10.57 -25.96 -9.29
C LEU A 150 -10.32 -27.29 -10.00
N TYR A 151 -9.07 -27.60 -10.33
CA TYR A 151 -8.71 -28.88 -10.94
C TYR A 151 -8.98 -30.08 -10.02
N ASP A 152 -8.64 -29.97 -8.73
CA ASP A 152 -8.92 -31.02 -7.75
C ASP A 152 -10.44 -31.28 -7.65
N VAL A 153 -11.24 -30.21 -7.64
CA VAL A 153 -12.71 -30.31 -7.63
C VAL A 153 -13.24 -30.91 -8.94
N PHE A 154 -12.70 -30.52 -10.09
CA PHE A 154 -13.08 -31.07 -11.39
C PHE A 154 -12.81 -32.58 -11.48
N ASN A 155 -11.65 -33.02 -11.00
CA ASN A 155 -11.26 -34.42 -11.01
C ASN A 155 -12.11 -35.27 -10.06
N ALA A 156 -12.48 -34.72 -8.89
CA ALA A 156 -13.28 -35.43 -7.90
C ALA A 156 -14.79 -35.44 -8.24
N TYR A 157 -15.33 -34.35 -8.80
CA TYR A 157 -16.77 -34.15 -8.96
C TYR A 157 -17.14 -33.65 -10.37
N ARG A 158 -16.76 -34.41 -11.40
CA ARG A 158 -16.89 -33.97 -12.81
C ARG A 158 -18.31 -33.55 -13.21
N GLN A 159 -19.34 -34.25 -12.74
CA GLN A 159 -20.74 -33.93 -13.09
C GLN A 159 -21.28 -32.70 -12.34
N GLU A 160 -20.77 -32.43 -11.13
CA GLU A 160 -21.21 -31.32 -10.27
C GLU A 160 -20.17 -30.21 -10.16
N TYR A 161 -19.24 -30.15 -11.12
CA TYR A 161 -18.03 -29.33 -11.04
C TYR A 161 -18.34 -27.87 -10.72
N LYS A 162 -19.26 -27.24 -11.46
CA LYS A 162 -19.60 -25.82 -11.26
C LYS A 162 -20.10 -25.54 -9.85
N THR A 163 -21.01 -26.38 -9.34
CA THR A 163 -21.57 -26.24 -7.99
C THR A 163 -20.51 -26.42 -6.91
N LYS A 164 -19.68 -27.47 -7.02
CA LYS A 164 -18.61 -27.75 -6.05
C LYS A 164 -17.49 -26.71 -6.11
N ALA A 165 -17.18 -26.18 -7.29
CA ALA A 165 -16.19 -25.13 -7.48
C ALA A 165 -16.60 -23.83 -6.79
N LEU A 166 -17.88 -23.44 -6.95
CA LEU A 166 -18.43 -22.27 -6.24
C LEU A 166 -18.33 -22.47 -4.73
N GLN A 167 -18.72 -23.63 -4.20
CA GLN A 167 -18.62 -23.95 -2.77
C GLN A 167 -17.17 -23.94 -2.26
N ALA A 168 -16.20 -24.34 -3.09
CA ALA A 168 -14.80 -24.45 -2.69
C ALA A 168 -14.07 -23.10 -2.66
N ILE A 169 -14.42 -22.15 -3.54
CA ILE A 169 -13.64 -20.93 -3.74
C ILE A 169 -14.39 -19.64 -3.38
N VAL A 170 -15.70 -19.56 -3.63
CA VAL A 170 -16.45 -18.31 -3.40
C VAL A 170 -16.48 -18.00 -1.90
N GLY A 171 -16.23 -16.74 -1.56
CA GLY A 171 -16.08 -16.25 -0.19
C GLY A 171 -14.65 -16.29 0.35
N ASN A 172 -13.75 -17.05 -0.28
CA ASN A 172 -12.35 -17.10 0.14
C ASN A 172 -11.58 -15.84 -0.32
N ILE A 173 -10.50 -15.54 0.42
CA ILE A 173 -9.57 -14.48 0.06
C ILE A 173 -8.39 -15.09 -0.68
N VAL A 174 -8.14 -14.64 -1.91
CA VAL A 174 -6.99 -15.00 -2.73
C VAL A 174 -5.93 -13.89 -2.70
N LEU A 175 -4.66 -14.27 -2.77
CA LEU A 175 -3.52 -13.35 -2.86
C LEU A 175 -2.93 -13.43 -4.26
N THR A 176 -2.80 -12.30 -4.95
CA THR A 176 -2.11 -12.20 -6.24
C THR A 176 -0.62 -12.01 -6.03
N ARG A 177 0.19 -12.97 -6.51
CA ARG A 177 1.65 -13.01 -6.27
C ARG A 177 2.43 -11.85 -6.90
N TYR A 178 1.91 -11.27 -7.98
CA TYR A 178 2.62 -10.23 -8.74
C TYR A 178 2.58 -8.84 -8.09
N ASN A 179 1.60 -8.57 -7.22
CA ASN A 179 1.47 -7.28 -6.54
C ASN A 179 1.12 -7.40 -5.05
N ASN A 180 1.06 -8.63 -4.52
CA ASN A 180 0.70 -8.98 -3.15
C ASN A 180 -0.64 -8.38 -2.66
N LYS A 181 -1.58 -8.14 -3.59
CA LYS A 181 -2.93 -7.71 -3.24
C LYS A 181 -3.82 -8.90 -2.93
N THR A 182 -4.73 -8.70 -2.00
CA THR A 182 -5.71 -9.71 -1.61
C THR A 182 -7.09 -9.33 -2.13
N TYR A 183 -7.79 -10.29 -2.69
CA TYR A 183 -9.13 -10.12 -3.23
C TYR A 183 -10.06 -11.17 -2.65
N ARG A 184 -11.30 -10.80 -2.34
CA ARG A 184 -12.35 -11.77 -2.00
C ARG A 184 -12.95 -12.28 -3.30
N VAL A 185 -13.00 -13.59 -3.49
CA VAL A 185 -13.72 -14.16 -4.63
C VAL A 185 -15.21 -14.08 -4.34
N ASP A 186 -15.93 -13.32 -5.16
CA ASP A 186 -17.37 -13.15 -5.02
C ASP A 186 -18.14 -14.08 -5.95
N ASP A 187 -17.54 -14.46 -7.08
CA ASP A 187 -18.14 -15.37 -8.07
C ASP A 187 -17.08 -15.95 -9.02
N ILE A 188 -17.50 -16.89 -9.88
CA ILE A 188 -16.68 -17.44 -10.98
C ILE A 188 -17.38 -17.14 -12.31
N SER A 189 -16.68 -16.45 -13.22
CA SER A 189 -17.14 -16.28 -14.59
C SER A 189 -16.76 -17.50 -15.42
N TRP A 190 -17.77 -18.23 -15.87
CA TRP A 190 -17.60 -19.44 -16.70
C TRP A 190 -17.54 -19.13 -18.19
N ASP A 191 -18.03 -17.96 -18.59
CA ASP A 191 -18.13 -17.55 -19.99
C ASP A 191 -16.87 -16.79 -20.45
N LEU A 192 -16.11 -16.25 -19.51
CA LEU A 192 -14.84 -15.58 -19.76
C LEU A 192 -13.66 -16.50 -19.51
N LYS A 193 -12.63 -16.32 -20.34
CA LYS A 193 -11.38 -17.08 -20.31
C LYS A 193 -10.18 -16.12 -20.39
N PRO A 194 -8.95 -16.57 -20.11
CA PRO A 194 -7.75 -15.76 -20.32
C PRO A 194 -7.58 -15.19 -21.74
N THR A 195 -8.18 -15.82 -22.75
CA THR A 195 -8.19 -15.37 -24.15
C THR A 195 -9.24 -14.31 -24.44
N SER A 196 -10.21 -14.10 -23.55
CA SER A 196 -11.20 -13.03 -23.66
C SER A 196 -10.56 -11.65 -23.49
N THR A 197 -11.15 -10.62 -24.10
CA THR A 197 -10.65 -9.24 -24.06
C THR A 197 -11.35 -8.38 -23.01
N PHE A 198 -10.69 -7.29 -22.62
CA PHE A 198 -11.27 -6.21 -21.83
C PHE A 198 -10.71 -4.86 -22.30
N THR A 199 -11.46 -3.79 -22.06
CA THR A 199 -11.02 -2.43 -22.39
C THR A 199 -9.98 -1.96 -21.38
N TYR A 200 -8.77 -1.69 -21.84
CA TYR A 200 -7.69 -1.14 -21.06
C TYR A 200 -7.90 0.35 -20.77
N HIS A 201 -7.18 0.91 -19.79
CA HIS A 201 -7.35 2.32 -19.39
C HIS A 201 -7.00 3.32 -20.50
N THR A 202 -6.32 2.89 -21.57
CA THR A 202 -6.02 3.70 -22.76
C THR A 202 -7.13 3.66 -23.81
N GLY A 203 -8.17 2.84 -23.61
CA GLY A 203 -9.23 2.57 -24.59
C GLY A 203 -8.93 1.41 -25.54
N GLU A 204 -7.72 0.84 -25.51
CA GLU A 204 -7.33 -0.35 -26.28
C GLU A 204 -8.05 -1.60 -25.75
N GLU A 205 -8.57 -2.48 -26.63
CA GLU A 205 -8.97 -3.82 -26.22
C GLU A 205 -7.76 -4.76 -26.16
N ILE A 206 -7.60 -5.45 -25.04
CA ILE A 206 -6.50 -6.39 -24.82
C ILE A 206 -7.02 -7.67 -24.17
N ALA A 207 -6.46 -8.82 -24.56
CA ALA A 207 -6.76 -10.10 -23.90
C ALA A 207 -6.17 -10.13 -22.48
N TYR A 208 -6.83 -10.84 -21.56
CA TYR A 208 -6.30 -10.99 -20.18
C TYR A 208 -4.88 -11.57 -20.18
N MET A 209 -4.63 -12.62 -20.97
CA MET A 209 -3.30 -13.24 -21.05
C MET A 209 -2.22 -12.28 -21.54
N ASP A 210 -2.52 -11.47 -22.56
CA ASP A 210 -1.57 -10.50 -23.12
C ASP A 210 -1.30 -9.36 -22.14
N TYR A 211 -2.32 -8.91 -21.42
CA TYR A 211 -2.17 -7.94 -20.34
C TYR A 211 -1.22 -8.45 -19.25
N TYR A 212 -1.43 -9.68 -18.76
CA TYR A 212 -0.58 -10.26 -17.72
C TYR A 212 0.86 -10.50 -18.20
N LYS A 213 1.05 -10.88 -19.47
CA LYS A 213 2.37 -10.99 -20.07
C LYS A 213 3.05 -9.63 -20.22
N ARG A 214 2.34 -8.61 -20.73
CA ARG A 214 2.86 -7.26 -20.98
C ARG A 214 3.22 -6.52 -19.70
N ILE A 215 2.37 -6.58 -18.67
CA ILE A 215 2.53 -5.76 -17.45
C ILE A 215 3.35 -6.46 -16.37
N TYR A 216 3.21 -7.79 -16.24
CA TYR A 216 3.83 -8.55 -15.15
C TYR A 216 4.80 -9.63 -15.62
N ASN A 217 5.00 -9.80 -16.94
CA ASN A 217 5.79 -10.89 -17.53
C ASN A 217 5.32 -12.29 -17.08
N ILE A 218 4.00 -12.46 -16.93
CA ILE A 218 3.39 -13.72 -16.52
C ILE A 218 2.85 -14.45 -17.75
N ASP A 219 3.19 -15.73 -17.86
CA ASP A 219 2.74 -16.60 -18.92
C ASP A 219 1.61 -17.52 -18.43
N ILE A 220 0.38 -17.28 -18.92
CA ILE A 220 -0.79 -18.06 -18.52
C ILE A 220 -0.81 -19.38 -19.29
N GLN A 221 -0.55 -20.48 -18.58
CA GLN A 221 -0.43 -21.82 -19.18
C GLN A 221 -1.76 -22.43 -19.62
N ASP A 222 -2.86 -22.06 -18.95
CA ASP A 222 -4.17 -22.63 -19.17
C ASP A 222 -5.11 -21.57 -19.71
N THR A 223 -5.37 -21.62 -21.01
CA THR A 223 -6.19 -20.65 -21.72
C THR A 223 -7.69 -20.92 -21.58
N GLU A 224 -8.08 -22.08 -21.05
CA GLU A 224 -9.47 -22.51 -20.94
C GLU A 224 -10.03 -22.40 -19.51
N GLN A 225 -9.18 -22.04 -18.54
CA GLN A 225 -9.62 -21.83 -17.16
C GLN A 225 -10.65 -20.70 -17.04
N PRO A 226 -11.61 -20.82 -16.11
CA PRO A 226 -12.57 -19.75 -15.83
C PRO A 226 -11.88 -18.58 -15.11
N LEU A 227 -12.53 -17.42 -15.10
CA LEU A 227 -12.03 -16.24 -14.37
C LEU A 227 -12.71 -16.08 -13.00
N LEU A 228 -11.93 -15.67 -12.01
CA LEU A 228 -12.47 -15.30 -10.69
C LEU A 228 -12.96 -13.86 -10.72
N LEU A 229 -14.16 -13.63 -10.19
CA LEU A 229 -14.75 -12.30 -10.10
C LEU A 229 -14.58 -11.75 -8.68
N HIS A 230 -14.09 -10.52 -8.62
CA HIS A 230 -14.10 -9.69 -7.43
C HIS A 230 -14.96 -8.46 -7.70
N ARG A 231 -15.91 -8.17 -6.81
CA ARG A 231 -16.74 -6.97 -6.90
C ARG A 231 -16.31 -6.01 -5.79
N ASP A 232 -15.75 -4.87 -6.21
CA ASP A 232 -15.44 -3.81 -5.27
C ASP A 232 -16.72 -3.38 -4.55
N LYS A 233 -16.74 -3.50 -3.22
CA LYS A 233 -17.83 -2.91 -2.45
C LYS A 233 -17.69 -1.39 -2.53
N PRO A 234 -18.76 -0.65 -2.89
CA PRO A 234 -18.74 0.79 -2.79
C PRO A 234 -18.38 1.16 -1.34
N ARG A 235 -17.47 2.14 -1.19
CA ARG A 235 -17.20 2.70 0.13
C ARG A 235 -18.52 3.18 0.70
N ARG A 236 -18.79 2.90 1.99
CA ARG A 236 -20.07 3.23 2.66
C ARG A 236 -20.44 4.72 2.60
N ASP A 237 -19.54 5.60 2.15
CA ASP A 237 -19.72 7.05 2.05
C ASP A 237 -19.40 7.62 0.65
N ALA A 238 -19.64 6.87 -0.44
CA ALA A 238 -19.58 7.46 -1.78
C ALA A 238 -20.93 8.16 -2.07
N PRO A 239 -20.95 9.47 -2.38
CA PRO A 239 -22.19 10.13 -2.79
C PRO A 239 -22.70 9.46 -4.07
N ILE A 240 -23.97 9.08 -4.06
CA ILE A 240 -24.67 8.59 -5.25
C ILE A 240 -24.71 9.75 -6.23
N ILE A 241 -23.83 9.74 -7.23
CA ILE A 241 -23.99 10.62 -8.39
C ILE A 241 -24.92 9.87 -9.34
N SER A 242 -26.21 10.19 -9.25
CA SER A 242 -27.18 9.88 -10.29
C SER A 242 -26.89 10.76 -11.51
N GLY A 243 -26.51 10.13 -12.62
CA GLY A 243 -26.58 10.71 -13.97
C GLY A 243 -27.50 9.85 -14.80
#